data_AF-A0A517W3Z6-F1
#
_entry.id   AF-A0A517W3Z6-F1
#
_cell.length_a   1.000
_cell.length_b   1.000
_cell.length_c   1.000
_cell.angle_alpha   90.00
_cell.angle_beta   90.00
_cell.angle_gamma   90.00
#
_symmetry.space_group_name_H-M   'P 1'
#
loop_
_entity.id
_entity.type
_entity.pdbx_description
1 polymer ?
#
loop_
_entity_poly.entity_id
_entity_poly.type
_entity_poly.pdbx_seq_one_letter_code
_entity_poly.pdbx_strand_id
1 'polypeptide(L)'
;MKHWFLIADGPGYTGFLTDFNTTFWSGALRVAEAMVAAAPFLVAGVFAAGILRGMVGADRTRKILGVGHWTGPFRAWALGILLPICSLGALPVARELRRAGVPSGTVLSFVLVAPVLNPVSIIYGLSHITPIMLVYFGVGTFVVSVGIGLIWNRVIADNQDVEPEQIERAPRDSVNRLLVVGDTAARGLVGPVFIDYGLALLAVGFLGAFLPHGILQTGLTRDNALAPIIMGLVAIPVYVTPTEVMMHFGHIVQDGYSLGAAFALILLGAGANVGVANWLRRDYGLKPLMLFVSLLIGSTLVIGITADRTLIHGNATTTDHTHAFDPFTRLANVESAQANLVWVIKKVSKTIRTDEAYGLGLLLIIIFAGLILKISGKRLSVEHLLEDQQDESEESNELTNPKWDPALTPAQLVVAGACCVISLAIVGLYLFYPSSDSLFDDMNTIRTYVYDSVKQEDVTETKRRLNQWRTHAGKLSTSVLIRTGSVSAKRRECVDEVLYSLDTLENHVASGKFQEAKSLLVYVDKVYRQCRSEFKNNP
;
A
#
# COMPACT_ATOMS: atom_id res chain seq x y z
N MET A 1 19.56 -8.04 33.42
CA MET A 1 18.19 -7.70 33.90
C MET A 1 17.87 -6.22 33.63
N LYS A 2 17.83 -5.77 32.36
CA LYS A 2 17.48 -4.39 31.97
C LYS A 2 16.70 -4.29 30.64
N HIS A 3 16.07 -5.38 30.19
CA HIS A 3 15.40 -5.45 28.86
C HIS A 3 13.86 -5.38 28.93
N TRP A 4 13.28 -4.97 30.07
CA TRP A 4 11.82 -4.90 30.24
C TRP A 4 11.23 -3.48 30.11
N PHE A 5 12.06 -2.46 29.87
CA PHE A 5 11.53 -1.14 29.54
C PHE A 5 11.03 -1.15 28.08
N LEU A 6 9.70 -1.17 27.95
CA LEU A 6 8.92 -1.11 26.69
C LEU A 6 9.03 0.24 25.96
N ILE A 7 9.83 1.18 26.47
CA ILE A 7 9.92 2.56 26.00
C ILE A 7 11.41 2.86 25.80
N ALA A 8 11.77 3.38 24.62
CA ALA A 8 13.15 3.68 24.27
C ALA A 8 13.72 4.86 25.10
N ASP A 9 14.93 4.68 25.61
CA ASP A 9 15.79 5.73 26.21
C ASP A 9 17.03 6.01 25.33
N GLY A 10 16.89 5.87 24.00
CA GLY A 10 17.98 5.96 23.02
C GLY A 10 18.37 7.39 22.60
N PRO A 11 19.52 7.58 21.94
CA PRO A 11 19.93 8.88 21.41
C PRO A 11 18.92 9.37 20.36
N GLY A 12 18.49 10.62 20.46
CA GLY A 12 17.46 11.20 19.58
C GLY A 12 16.03 11.09 20.10
N TYR A 13 15.79 10.38 21.23
CA TYR A 13 14.51 10.44 21.92
C TYR A 13 14.27 11.84 22.47
N THR A 14 13.17 12.46 22.05
CA THR A 14 12.84 13.84 22.41
C THR A 14 11.80 13.95 23.53
N GLY A 15 11.37 12.83 24.15
CA GLY A 15 10.33 12.84 25.18
C GLY A 15 8.90 12.80 24.60
N PHE A 16 7.93 12.36 25.40
CA PHE A 16 6.52 12.28 24.97
C PHE A 16 5.89 13.65 24.72
N LEU A 17 6.23 14.65 25.55
CA LEU A 17 5.76 16.04 25.41
C LEU A 17 6.94 16.96 25.14
N THR A 18 7.10 17.39 23.89
CA THR A 18 7.98 18.52 23.50
C THR A 18 7.16 19.78 23.26
N ASP A 19 7.78 20.82 22.69
CA ASP A 19 7.12 22.03 22.21
C ASP A 19 5.83 21.72 21.41
N PHE A 20 4.74 22.41 21.76
CA PHE A 20 3.44 22.33 21.08
C PHE A 20 3.58 22.56 19.57
N ASN A 21 4.45 23.48 19.17
CA ASN A 21 4.68 23.81 17.77
C ASN A 21 5.21 22.59 17.00
N THR A 22 6.20 21.88 17.56
CA THR A 22 6.76 20.65 16.96
C THR A 22 5.72 19.53 16.85
N THR A 23 4.90 19.37 17.89
CA THR A 23 3.86 18.35 17.98
C THR A 23 2.77 18.58 16.93
N PHE A 24 2.23 19.80 16.85
CA PHE A 24 1.16 20.15 15.93
C PHE A 24 1.61 20.09 14.46
N TRP A 25 2.73 20.72 14.11
CA TRP A 25 3.19 20.75 12.71
C TRP A 25 3.72 19.41 12.22
N SER A 26 4.27 18.56 13.10
CA SER A 26 4.58 17.18 12.72
C SER A 26 3.32 16.41 12.37
N GLY A 27 2.29 16.48 13.22
CA GLY A 27 0.99 15.85 12.94
C GLY A 27 0.38 16.36 11.63
N ALA A 28 0.35 17.68 11.42
CA ALA A 28 -0.18 18.28 10.19
C ALA A 28 0.60 17.85 8.94
N LEU A 29 1.93 17.76 9.01
CA LEU A 29 2.76 17.27 7.93
C LEU A 29 2.44 15.81 7.60
N ARG A 30 2.37 14.92 8.60
CA ARG A 30 2.05 13.50 8.39
C ARG A 30 0.68 13.28 7.78
N VAL A 31 -0.33 14.07 8.19
CA VAL A 31 -1.66 14.03 7.58
C VAL A 31 -1.60 14.41 6.10
N ALA A 32 -0.85 15.48 5.77
CA ALA A 32 -0.73 15.96 4.40
C ALA A 32 0.02 14.95 3.52
N GLU A 33 1.12 14.37 4.01
CA GLU A 33 1.87 13.29 3.34
C GLU A 33 0.96 12.08 3.08
N ALA A 34 0.25 11.60 4.10
CA ALA A 34 -0.65 10.45 3.97
C ALA A 34 -1.82 10.71 3.02
N MET A 35 -2.39 11.92 3.00
CA MET A 35 -3.45 12.29 2.06
C MET A 35 -2.96 12.26 0.62
N VAL A 36 -1.78 12.85 0.36
CA VAL A 36 -1.19 12.90 -0.97
C VAL A 36 -0.83 11.49 -1.47
N ALA A 37 -0.22 10.68 -0.61
CA ALA A 37 0.11 9.30 -0.92
C ALA A 37 -1.14 8.44 -1.17
N ALA A 38 -2.23 8.66 -0.42
CA ALA A 38 -3.50 7.93 -0.57
C ALA A 38 -4.28 8.30 -1.84
N ALA A 39 -4.14 9.53 -2.34
CA ALA A 39 -5.00 10.09 -3.38
C ALA A 39 -5.19 9.21 -4.63
N PRO A 40 -4.13 8.70 -5.31
CA PRO A 40 -4.31 7.85 -6.49
C PRO A 40 -5.10 6.57 -6.18
N PHE A 41 -4.89 5.98 -5.01
CA PHE A 41 -5.57 4.76 -4.59
C PHE A 41 -7.03 5.01 -4.18
N LEU A 42 -7.34 6.18 -3.59
CA LEU A 42 -8.71 6.59 -3.28
C LEU A 42 -9.52 6.77 -4.56
N VAL A 43 -8.94 7.42 -5.56
CA VAL A 43 -9.52 7.58 -6.89
C VAL A 43 -9.79 6.22 -7.52
N ALA A 44 -8.79 5.32 -7.51
CA ALA A 44 -8.96 3.96 -8.04
C ALA A 44 -10.10 3.21 -7.32
N GLY A 45 -10.20 3.33 -6.00
CA GLY A 45 -11.25 2.70 -5.19
C GLY A 45 -12.66 3.16 -5.52
N VAL A 46 -12.87 4.47 -5.68
CA VAL A 46 -14.21 5.02 -5.96
C VAL A 46 -14.66 4.73 -7.38
N PHE A 47 -13.73 4.70 -8.34
CA PHE A 47 -14.02 4.25 -9.70
C PHE A 47 -14.26 2.74 -9.76
N ALA A 48 -13.50 1.92 -9.02
CA ALA A 48 -13.74 0.49 -8.94
C ALA A 48 -15.15 0.20 -8.37
N ALA A 49 -15.57 0.95 -7.34
CA ALA A 49 -16.92 0.88 -6.79
C ALA A 49 -17.99 1.30 -7.83
N GLY A 50 -17.75 2.40 -8.55
CA GLY A 50 -18.64 2.85 -9.62
C GLY A 50 -18.75 1.85 -10.78
N ILE A 51 -17.65 1.25 -11.22
CA ILE A 51 -17.62 0.20 -12.26
C ILE A 51 -18.39 -1.03 -11.78
N LEU A 52 -18.19 -1.44 -10.52
CA LEU A 52 -18.90 -2.58 -9.94
C LEU A 52 -20.42 -2.36 -9.95
N ARG A 53 -20.88 -1.17 -9.55
CA ARG A 53 -22.30 -0.84 -9.54
C ARG A 53 -22.88 -0.62 -10.93
N GLY A 54 -22.25 0.21 -11.76
CA GLY A 54 -22.79 0.67 -13.04
C GLY A 54 -22.52 -0.24 -14.23
N MET A 55 -21.39 -0.96 -14.27
CA MET A 55 -21.01 -1.81 -15.41
C MET A 55 -21.18 -3.30 -15.13
N VAL A 56 -20.83 -3.75 -13.92
CA VAL A 56 -20.96 -5.18 -13.54
C VAL A 56 -22.37 -5.47 -13.04
N GLY A 57 -22.91 -4.64 -12.16
CA GLY A 57 -24.22 -4.81 -11.54
C GLY A 57 -24.20 -5.81 -10.37
N ALA A 58 -25.21 -5.73 -9.50
CA ALA A 58 -25.27 -6.53 -8.28
C ALA A 58 -25.39 -8.03 -8.56
N ASP A 59 -26.24 -8.44 -9.50
CA ASP A 59 -26.43 -9.86 -9.87
C ASP A 59 -25.13 -10.54 -10.32
N ARG A 60 -24.38 -9.89 -11.22
CA ARG A 60 -23.11 -10.44 -11.71
C ARG A 60 -22.07 -10.44 -10.60
N THR A 61 -22.02 -9.40 -9.79
CA THR A 61 -21.13 -9.32 -8.62
C THR A 61 -21.36 -10.49 -7.67
N ARG A 62 -22.63 -10.80 -7.34
CA ARG A 62 -22.99 -11.95 -6.50
C ARG A 62 -22.53 -13.27 -7.12
N LYS A 63 -22.72 -13.46 -8.42
CA LYS A 63 -22.30 -14.68 -9.14
C LYS A 63 -20.78 -14.83 -9.22
N ILE A 64 -20.07 -13.74 -9.49
CA ILE A 64 -18.60 -13.72 -9.59
C ILE A 64 -17.98 -14.11 -8.25
N LEU A 65 -18.45 -13.52 -7.16
CA LEU A 65 -17.99 -13.84 -5.80
C LEU A 65 -18.66 -15.09 -5.22
N GLY A 66 -19.53 -15.72 -6.01
CA GLY A 66 -20.50 -16.76 -5.68
C GLY A 66 -21.01 -16.75 -4.25
N VAL A 67 -21.86 -15.77 -4.01
CA VAL A 67 -22.77 -15.79 -2.88
C VAL A 67 -23.51 -17.14 -2.81
N GLY A 68 -23.55 -17.76 -1.64
CA GLY A 68 -24.12 -19.09 -1.43
C GLY A 68 -23.14 -20.27 -1.51
N HIS A 69 -21.85 -20.03 -1.78
CA HIS A 69 -20.82 -21.08 -1.75
C HIS A 69 -19.69 -20.77 -0.75
N TRP A 70 -19.02 -21.82 -0.27
CA TRP A 70 -17.86 -21.69 0.62
C TRP A 70 -16.65 -21.00 -0.04
N THR A 71 -16.57 -21.01 -1.38
CA THR A 71 -15.46 -20.37 -2.14
C THR A 71 -15.51 -18.83 -2.15
N GLY A 72 -16.47 -18.20 -1.45
CA GLY A 72 -16.68 -16.75 -1.49
C GLY A 72 -15.43 -15.96 -1.08
N PRO A 73 -14.92 -16.15 0.15
CA PRO A 73 -13.71 -15.48 0.61
C PRO A 73 -12.48 -15.71 -0.26
N PHE A 74 -12.36 -16.89 -0.88
CA PHE A 74 -11.27 -17.18 -1.84
C PHE A 74 -11.39 -16.33 -3.12
N ARG A 75 -12.59 -16.23 -3.70
CA ARG A 75 -12.83 -15.42 -4.91
C ARG A 75 -12.66 -13.93 -4.64
N ALA A 76 -13.09 -13.48 -3.46
CA ALA A 76 -12.87 -12.11 -2.99
C ALA A 76 -11.39 -11.79 -2.78
N TRP A 77 -10.60 -12.76 -2.27
CA TRP A 77 -9.16 -12.62 -2.17
C TRP A 77 -8.50 -12.44 -3.54
N ALA A 78 -8.87 -13.29 -4.51
CA ALA A 78 -8.37 -13.20 -5.87
C ALA A 78 -8.74 -11.87 -6.54
N LEU A 79 -9.96 -11.36 -6.32
CA LEU A 79 -10.38 -10.04 -6.80
C LEU A 79 -9.53 -8.93 -6.18
N GLY A 80 -9.25 -8.99 -4.87
CA GLY A 80 -8.44 -8.00 -4.17
C GLY A 80 -7.02 -7.90 -4.72
N ILE A 81 -6.40 -9.03 -5.07
CA ILE A 81 -5.05 -9.05 -5.68
C ILE A 81 -4.98 -8.31 -7.01
N LEU A 82 -6.08 -8.26 -7.75
CA LEU A 82 -6.12 -7.61 -9.05
C LEU A 82 -6.34 -6.10 -8.95
N LEU A 83 -6.81 -5.58 -7.81
CA LEU A 83 -7.19 -4.18 -7.70
C LEU A 83 -6.08 -3.35 -7.05
N PRO A 84 -5.53 -2.34 -7.74
CA PRO A 84 -4.49 -1.46 -7.20
C PRO A 84 -5.12 -0.40 -6.29
N ILE A 85 -5.65 -0.83 -5.15
CA ILE A 85 -6.31 0.02 -4.17
C ILE A 85 -5.61 -0.08 -2.81
N CYS A 86 -5.79 0.94 -1.97
CA CYS A 86 -5.36 0.94 -0.58
C CYS A 86 -6.53 0.63 0.35
N SER A 87 -6.29 0.54 1.66
CA SER A 87 -7.33 0.17 2.64
C SER A 87 -8.45 1.19 2.70
N LEU A 88 -8.14 2.47 2.46
CA LEU A 88 -9.16 3.51 2.34
C LEU A 88 -9.91 3.37 1.02
N GLY A 89 -9.21 3.16 -0.10
CA GLY A 89 -9.82 2.89 -1.41
C GLY A 89 -10.66 1.61 -1.46
N ALA A 90 -10.42 0.65 -0.57
CA ALA A 90 -11.22 -0.56 -0.43
C ALA A 90 -12.61 -0.30 0.21
N LEU A 91 -12.79 0.79 0.98
CA LEU A 91 -14.05 1.05 1.68
C LEU A 91 -15.25 1.32 0.75
N PRO A 92 -15.14 2.16 -0.30
CA PRO A 92 -16.21 2.31 -1.30
C PRO A 92 -16.56 0.98 -1.98
N VAL A 93 -15.56 0.20 -2.35
CA VAL A 93 -15.78 -1.10 -3.01
C VAL A 93 -16.46 -2.07 -2.05
N ALA A 94 -16.01 -2.14 -0.79
CA ALA A 94 -16.62 -2.98 0.24
C ALA A 94 -18.09 -2.63 0.50
N ARG A 95 -18.44 -1.34 0.46
CA ARG A 95 -19.83 -0.88 0.56
C ARG A 95 -20.68 -1.32 -0.62
N GLU A 96 -20.17 -1.21 -1.84
CA GLU A 96 -20.89 -1.67 -3.02
C GLU A 96 -21.03 -3.21 -3.04
N LEU A 97 -20.02 -3.94 -2.58
CA LEU A 97 -20.11 -5.39 -2.39
C LEU A 97 -21.20 -5.76 -1.37
N ARG A 98 -21.23 -5.08 -0.21
CA ARG A 98 -22.26 -5.28 0.81
C ARG A 98 -23.65 -4.96 0.26
N ARG A 99 -23.78 -3.83 -0.44
CA ARG A 99 -25.04 -3.42 -1.08
C ARG A 99 -25.51 -4.44 -2.12
N ALA A 100 -24.59 -5.04 -2.87
CA ALA A 100 -24.91 -6.11 -3.80
C ALA A 100 -25.33 -7.42 -3.09
N GLY A 101 -25.39 -7.48 -1.76
CA GLY A 101 -25.76 -8.68 -1.01
C GLY A 101 -24.64 -9.71 -0.91
N VAL A 102 -23.37 -9.29 -1.01
CA VAL A 102 -22.23 -10.18 -0.80
C VAL A 102 -22.04 -10.41 0.71
N PRO A 103 -21.86 -11.67 1.18
CA PRO A 103 -21.67 -11.98 2.58
C PRO A 103 -20.50 -11.20 3.19
N SER A 104 -20.67 -10.74 4.42
CA SER A 104 -19.74 -9.82 5.07
C SER A 104 -18.34 -10.38 5.26
N GLY A 105 -18.18 -11.69 5.50
CA GLY A 105 -16.87 -12.33 5.58
C GLY A 105 -16.18 -12.47 4.22
N THR A 106 -16.95 -12.59 3.14
CA THR A 106 -16.43 -12.49 1.77
C THR A 106 -15.91 -11.08 1.49
N VAL A 107 -16.66 -10.04 1.89
CA VAL A 107 -16.22 -8.64 1.79
C VAL A 107 -14.96 -8.41 2.62
N LEU A 108 -14.88 -8.98 3.83
CA LEU A 108 -13.74 -8.81 4.73
C LEU A 108 -12.46 -9.44 4.16
N SER A 109 -12.56 -10.61 3.52
CA SER A 109 -11.42 -11.22 2.82
C SER A 109 -10.85 -10.31 1.73
N PHE A 110 -11.72 -9.66 0.96
CA PHE A 110 -11.32 -8.65 -0.04
C PHE A 110 -10.65 -7.43 0.62
N VAL A 111 -11.27 -6.84 1.65
CA VAL A 111 -10.76 -5.63 2.33
C VAL A 111 -9.38 -5.86 2.93
N LEU A 112 -9.12 -7.06 3.47
CA LEU A 112 -7.84 -7.41 4.06
C LEU A 112 -6.72 -7.58 3.03
N VAL A 113 -6.99 -8.22 1.87
CA VAL A 113 -5.92 -8.49 0.90
C VAL A 113 -5.66 -7.33 -0.06
N ALA A 114 -6.69 -6.61 -0.50
CA ALA A 114 -6.55 -5.62 -1.57
C ALA A 114 -5.46 -4.56 -1.33
N PRO A 115 -5.26 -4.02 -0.11
CA PRO A 115 -4.17 -3.09 0.15
C PRO A 115 -2.82 -3.75 0.44
N VAL A 116 -2.83 -5.02 0.79
CA VAL A 116 -1.67 -5.76 1.29
C VAL A 116 -0.92 -6.45 0.14
N LEU A 117 -1.66 -7.06 -0.78
CA LEU A 117 -1.11 -7.81 -1.90
C LEU A 117 -1.85 -7.40 -3.17
N ASN A 118 -1.27 -6.46 -3.91
CA ASN A 118 -1.78 -5.97 -5.20
C ASN A 118 -0.62 -5.80 -6.19
N PRO A 119 -0.86 -5.48 -7.48
CA PRO A 119 0.20 -5.45 -8.48
C PRO A 119 1.29 -4.42 -8.15
N VAL A 120 0.90 -3.29 -7.56
CA VAL A 120 1.85 -2.25 -7.13
C VAL A 120 2.74 -2.76 -6.00
N SER A 121 2.15 -3.41 -4.99
CA SER A 121 2.88 -4.01 -3.86
C SER A 121 3.85 -5.09 -4.31
N ILE A 122 3.45 -5.93 -5.27
CA ILE A 122 4.31 -6.97 -5.85
C ILE A 122 5.49 -6.34 -6.59
N ILE A 123 5.24 -5.34 -7.44
CA ILE A 123 6.29 -4.66 -8.21
C ILE A 123 7.30 -4.00 -7.26
N TYR A 124 6.84 -3.25 -6.25
CA TYR A 124 7.74 -2.65 -5.25
C TYR A 124 8.41 -3.69 -4.35
N GLY A 125 7.70 -4.76 -3.99
CA GLY A 125 8.21 -5.84 -3.16
C GLY A 125 9.42 -6.53 -3.76
N LEU A 126 9.39 -6.77 -5.07
CA LEU A 126 10.53 -7.34 -5.78
C LEU A 126 11.81 -6.46 -5.77
N SER A 127 11.71 -5.19 -5.37
CA SER A 127 12.87 -4.28 -5.20
C SER A 127 13.42 -4.28 -3.78
N HIS A 128 12.58 -4.60 -2.80
CA HIS A 128 12.89 -4.40 -1.38
C HIS A 128 13.03 -5.71 -0.61
N ILE A 129 12.42 -6.80 -1.09
CA ILE A 129 12.47 -8.11 -0.46
C ILE A 129 12.78 -9.22 -1.45
N THR A 130 13.32 -10.32 -0.92
CA THR A 130 13.63 -11.49 -1.73
C THR A 130 12.34 -12.16 -2.25
N PRO A 131 12.35 -12.78 -3.44
CA PRO A 131 11.17 -13.43 -4.00
C PRO A 131 10.55 -14.50 -3.07
N ILE A 132 11.38 -15.22 -2.32
CA ILE A 132 10.91 -16.22 -1.36
C ILE A 132 10.11 -15.59 -0.20
N MET A 133 10.53 -14.42 0.27
CA MET A 133 9.80 -13.66 1.30
C MET A 133 8.48 -13.13 0.77
N LEU A 134 8.44 -12.72 -0.50
CA LEU A 134 7.20 -12.28 -1.16
C LEU A 134 6.21 -13.45 -1.32
N VAL A 135 6.67 -14.67 -1.63
CA VAL A 135 5.82 -15.87 -1.67
C VAL A 135 5.27 -16.20 -0.28
N TYR A 136 6.13 -16.21 0.74
CA TYR A 136 5.70 -16.44 2.12
C TYR A 136 4.66 -15.41 2.56
N PHE A 137 4.88 -14.15 2.22
CA PHE A 137 3.92 -13.07 2.44
C PHE A 137 2.60 -13.30 1.69
N GLY A 138 2.64 -13.71 0.43
CA GLY A 138 1.44 -14.05 -0.34
C GLY A 138 0.63 -15.19 0.28
N VAL A 139 1.30 -16.24 0.76
CA VAL A 139 0.65 -17.37 1.45
C VAL A 139 0.11 -16.97 2.82
N GLY A 140 0.87 -16.21 3.61
CA GLY A 140 0.42 -15.74 4.92
C GLY A 140 -0.81 -14.85 4.82
N THR A 141 -0.82 -13.91 3.88
CA THR A 141 -1.96 -13.01 3.65
C THR A 141 -3.18 -13.77 3.14
N PHE A 142 -3.00 -14.77 2.27
CA PHE A 142 -4.05 -15.70 1.86
C PHE A 142 -4.68 -16.43 3.04
N VAL A 143 -3.87 -17.08 3.88
CA VAL A 143 -4.35 -17.84 5.04
C VAL A 143 -5.13 -16.94 5.99
N VAL A 144 -4.62 -15.73 6.25
CA VAL A 144 -5.28 -14.82 7.18
C VAL A 144 -6.56 -14.21 6.60
N SER A 145 -6.52 -13.65 5.40
CA SER A 145 -7.70 -12.97 4.84
C SER A 145 -8.85 -13.93 4.58
N VAL A 146 -8.55 -15.09 3.97
CA VAL A 146 -9.54 -16.13 3.68
C VAL A 146 -9.98 -16.78 4.99
N GLY A 147 -9.05 -17.08 5.90
CA GLY A 147 -9.36 -17.66 7.21
C GLY A 147 -10.29 -16.78 8.04
N ILE A 148 -9.97 -15.48 8.16
CA ILE A 148 -10.83 -14.50 8.84
C ILE A 148 -12.19 -14.42 8.14
N GLY A 149 -12.23 -14.35 6.82
CA GLY A 149 -13.50 -14.29 6.07
C GLY A 149 -14.37 -15.53 6.28
N LEU A 150 -13.77 -16.72 6.37
CA LEU A 150 -14.48 -17.97 6.64
C LEU A 150 -15.01 -18.05 8.07
N ILE A 151 -14.17 -17.71 9.07
CA ILE A 151 -14.60 -17.65 10.47
C ILE A 151 -15.71 -16.62 10.64
N TRP A 152 -15.58 -15.46 9.99
CA TRP A 152 -16.59 -14.40 10.02
C TRP A 152 -17.91 -14.86 9.43
N ASN A 153 -17.90 -15.49 8.26
CA ASN A 153 -19.11 -16.03 7.64
C ASN A 153 -19.81 -17.04 8.56
N ARG A 154 -19.03 -17.85 9.29
CA ARG A 154 -19.59 -18.87 10.19
C ARG A 154 -20.21 -18.30 11.47
N VAL A 155 -19.69 -17.19 11.98
CA VAL A 155 -20.02 -16.64 13.31
C VAL A 155 -20.97 -15.43 13.24
N ILE A 156 -20.86 -14.61 12.19
CA ILE A 156 -21.53 -13.31 12.10
C ILE A 156 -22.50 -13.22 10.92
N ALA A 157 -22.11 -13.68 9.73
CA ALA A 157 -22.89 -13.45 8.50
C ALA A 157 -24.34 -13.92 8.62
N ASP A 158 -24.57 -15.14 9.14
CA ASP A 158 -25.93 -15.72 9.29
C ASP A 158 -26.89 -14.87 10.16
N ASN A 159 -26.35 -13.97 11.01
CA ASN A 159 -27.16 -13.15 11.93
C ASN A 159 -27.27 -11.68 11.52
N GLN A 160 -26.38 -11.18 10.66
CA GLN A 160 -26.25 -9.74 10.38
C GLN A 160 -26.30 -9.37 8.89
N ASP A 161 -26.13 -10.35 8.00
CA ASP A 161 -26.23 -10.10 6.57
C ASP A 161 -27.70 -10.10 6.18
N VAL A 162 -28.20 -8.93 5.78
CA VAL A 162 -29.57 -8.76 5.28
C VAL A 162 -29.56 -8.98 3.77
N GLU A 163 -30.35 -9.93 3.27
CA GLU A 163 -30.55 -10.04 1.83
C GLU A 163 -31.26 -8.78 1.30
N PRO A 164 -30.77 -8.18 0.20
CA PRO A 164 -31.40 -7.01 -0.37
C PRO A 164 -32.81 -7.36 -0.89
N GLU A 165 -33.80 -6.55 -0.52
CA GLU A 165 -35.23 -6.73 -0.86
C GLU A 165 -35.49 -6.63 -2.37
N GLN A 166 -34.71 -5.80 -3.08
CA GLN A 166 -34.62 -5.76 -4.55
C GLN A 166 -33.16 -5.66 -4.99
N ILE A 167 -32.79 -6.44 -5.99
CA ILE A 167 -31.44 -6.41 -6.57
C ILE A 167 -31.43 -5.38 -7.71
N GLU A 168 -30.68 -4.30 -7.53
CA GLU A 168 -30.46 -3.29 -8.58
C GLU A 168 -29.86 -3.92 -9.84
N ARG A 169 -30.45 -3.60 -11.00
CA ARG A 169 -29.96 -4.05 -12.30
C ARG A 169 -29.17 -2.94 -12.97
N ALA A 170 -28.03 -3.29 -13.54
CA ALA A 170 -27.22 -2.33 -14.28
C ALA A 170 -27.97 -1.91 -15.57
N PRO A 171 -27.89 -0.62 -15.98
CA PRO A 171 -28.53 -0.13 -17.20
C PRO A 171 -28.05 -0.92 -18.43
N ARG A 172 -28.87 -1.00 -19.49
CA ARG A 172 -28.45 -1.63 -20.76
C ARG A 172 -27.53 -0.72 -21.58
N ASP A 173 -27.79 0.58 -21.61
CA ASP A 173 -27.05 1.54 -22.43
C ASP A 173 -25.69 1.94 -21.86
N SER A 174 -24.67 2.00 -22.73
CA SER A 174 -23.29 2.34 -22.37
C SER A 174 -23.14 3.72 -21.72
N VAL A 175 -23.90 4.73 -22.17
CA VAL A 175 -23.86 6.09 -21.60
C VAL A 175 -24.44 6.10 -20.19
N ASN A 176 -25.58 5.44 -19.99
CA ASN A 176 -26.24 5.34 -18.69
C ASN A 176 -25.37 4.59 -17.67
N ARG A 177 -24.66 3.53 -18.10
CA ARG A 177 -23.66 2.86 -17.27
C ARG A 177 -22.55 3.79 -16.82
N LEU A 178 -22.00 4.59 -17.75
CA LEU A 178 -20.91 5.53 -17.43
C LEU A 178 -21.38 6.64 -16.48
N LEU A 179 -22.61 7.12 -16.63
CA LEU A 179 -23.21 8.07 -15.70
C LEU A 179 -23.36 7.50 -14.30
N VAL A 180 -23.80 6.23 -14.17
CA VAL A 180 -23.85 5.54 -12.86
C VAL A 180 -22.45 5.40 -12.25
N VAL A 181 -21.43 5.06 -13.05
CA VAL A 181 -20.04 4.99 -12.58
C VAL A 181 -19.59 6.35 -12.01
N GLY A 182 -19.80 7.43 -12.77
CA GLY A 182 -19.41 8.78 -12.38
C GLY A 182 -20.13 9.26 -11.11
N ASP A 183 -21.46 9.07 -11.05
CA ASP A 183 -22.26 9.45 -9.89
C ASP A 183 -21.86 8.66 -8.63
N THR A 184 -21.66 7.35 -8.76
CA THR A 184 -21.25 6.48 -7.65
C THR A 184 -19.85 6.85 -7.14
N ALA A 185 -18.90 7.12 -8.05
CA ALA A 185 -17.57 7.55 -7.66
C ALA A 185 -17.59 8.91 -6.92
N ALA A 186 -18.37 9.87 -7.44
CA ALA A 186 -18.49 11.21 -6.86
C ALA A 186 -19.21 11.20 -5.50
N ARG A 187 -20.37 10.53 -5.41
CA ARG A 187 -21.13 10.43 -4.15
C ARG A 187 -20.43 9.56 -3.11
N GLY A 188 -19.69 8.53 -3.54
CA GLY A 188 -18.93 7.65 -2.66
C GLY A 188 -17.92 8.40 -1.79
N LEU A 189 -17.26 9.43 -2.35
CA LEU A 189 -16.27 10.25 -1.64
C LEU A 189 -16.87 11.20 -0.61
N VAL A 190 -18.08 11.70 -0.85
CA VAL A 190 -18.75 12.71 0.00
C VAL A 190 -19.83 12.08 0.90
N GLY A 191 -19.95 10.75 0.82
CA GLY A 191 -20.85 9.92 1.61
C GLY A 191 -20.28 9.57 3.00
N PRO A 192 -20.78 8.47 3.61
CA PRO A 192 -20.34 8.06 4.95
C PRO A 192 -18.87 7.62 5.02
N VAL A 193 -18.25 7.34 3.87
CA VAL A 193 -16.83 6.99 3.73
C VAL A 193 -15.92 8.18 4.07
N PHE A 194 -16.37 9.41 3.82
CA PHE A 194 -15.60 10.62 4.12
C PHE A 194 -15.16 10.68 5.59
N ILE A 195 -16.06 10.27 6.49
CA ILE A 195 -15.79 10.23 7.93
C ILE A 195 -14.72 9.16 8.24
N ASP A 196 -14.80 8.01 7.58
CA ASP A 196 -13.84 6.92 7.76
C ASP A 196 -12.43 7.36 7.30
N TYR A 197 -12.34 8.11 6.21
CA TYR A 197 -11.09 8.71 5.72
C TYR A 197 -10.54 9.76 6.68
N GLY A 198 -11.40 10.69 7.13
CA GLY A 198 -11.01 11.71 8.10
C GLY A 198 -10.49 11.10 9.39
N LEU A 199 -11.13 10.05 9.90
CA LEU A 199 -10.72 9.37 11.13
C LEU A 199 -9.37 8.65 10.96
N ALA A 200 -9.15 7.96 9.83
CA ALA A 200 -7.87 7.33 9.54
C ALA A 200 -6.73 8.35 9.43
N LEU A 201 -6.95 9.46 8.72
CA LEU A 201 -5.96 10.53 8.60
C LEU A 201 -5.69 11.22 9.94
N LEU A 202 -6.72 11.47 10.75
CA LEU A 202 -6.55 12.01 12.10
C LEU A 202 -5.73 11.08 13.00
N ALA A 203 -5.91 9.76 12.87
CA ALA A 203 -5.11 8.79 13.62
C ALA A 203 -3.62 8.82 13.21
N VAL A 204 -3.33 8.96 11.91
CA VAL A 204 -1.96 9.18 11.41
C VAL A 204 -1.38 10.48 11.98
N GLY A 205 -2.15 11.57 11.96
CA GLY A 205 -1.72 12.85 12.53
C GLY A 205 -1.47 12.78 14.03
N PHE A 206 -2.31 12.04 14.76
CA PHE A 206 -2.15 11.81 16.19
C PHE A 206 -0.85 11.05 16.50
N LEU A 207 -0.57 9.97 15.79
CA LEU A 207 0.69 9.25 15.94
C LEU A 207 1.89 10.12 15.54
N GLY A 208 1.81 10.81 14.41
CA GLY A 208 2.86 11.74 13.96
C GLY A 208 3.09 12.93 14.88
N ALA A 209 2.14 13.25 15.75
CA ALA A 209 2.27 14.30 16.76
C ALA A 209 2.86 13.77 18.07
N PHE A 210 2.36 12.64 18.56
CA PHE A 210 2.62 12.17 19.92
C PHE A 210 3.58 11.00 20.04
N LEU A 211 3.84 10.26 18.95
CA LEU A 211 4.78 9.14 18.97
C LEU A 211 6.22 9.67 18.86
N PRO A 212 7.04 9.60 19.92
CA PRO A 212 8.35 10.24 19.92
C PRO A 212 9.30 9.61 18.90
N HIS A 213 10.18 10.43 18.32
CA HIS A 213 11.24 9.95 17.45
C HIS A 213 12.12 8.91 18.17
N GLY A 214 12.50 7.84 17.48
CA GLY A 214 13.35 6.77 18.00
C GLY A 214 12.65 5.75 18.91
N ILE A 215 11.38 5.93 19.30
CA ILE A 215 10.70 5.03 20.25
C ILE A 215 10.58 3.57 19.74
N LEU A 216 10.46 3.40 18.43
CA LEU A 216 10.30 2.09 17.79
C LEU A 216 11.64 1.42 17.44
N GLN A 217 12.77 2.12 17.57
CA GLN A 217 14.08 1.62 17.13
C GLN A 217 14.66 0.54 18.05
N THR A 218 14.37 0.56 19.35
CA THR A 218 14.98 -0.37 20.32
C THR A 218 14.04 -1.50 20.76
N GLY A 219 12.73 -1.31 20.62
CA GLY A 219 11.72 -2.27 21.10
C GLY A 219 11.31 -3.36 20.10
N LEU A 220 11.71 -3.25 18.82
CA LEU A 220 11.25 -4.12 17.73
C LEU A 220 12.31 -5.13 17.25
N THR A 221 13.35 -5.35 18.04
CA THR A 221 14.43 -6.30 17.73
C THR A 221 13.92 -7.75 17.70
N ARG A 222 14.62 -8.63 16.98
CA ARG A 222 14.27 -10.07 16.83
C ARG A 222 14.17 -10.83 18.14
N ASP A 223 14.98 -10.46 19.14
CA ASP A 223 15.01 -11.14 20.44
C ASP A 223 13.77 -10.83 21.29
N ASN A 224 13.01 -9.79 20.94
CA ASN A 224 11.82 -9.40 21.69
C ASN A 224 10.58 -10.15 21.18
N ALA A 225 10.16 -11.19 21.91
CA ALA A 225 8.93 -11.94 21.62
C ALA A 225 7.65 -11.07 21.62
N LEU A 226 7.68 -9.89 22.25
CA LEU A 226 6.57 -8.94 22.26
C LEU A 226 6.60 -7.95 21.08
N ALA A 227 7.65 -7.95 20.25
CA ALA A 227 7.77 -7.02 19.12
C ALA A 227 6.56 -7.03 18.16
N PRO A 228 5.97 -8.19 17.79
CA PRO A 228 4.77 -8.21 16.94
C PRO A 228 3.55 -7.57 17.60
N ILE A 229 3.43 -7.69 18.93
CA ILE A 229 2.31 -7.11 19.69
C ILE A 229 2.48 -5.60 19.80
N ILE A 230 3.68 -5.14 20.16
CA ILE A 230 4.01 -3.71 20.24
C ILE A 230 3.78 -3.07 18.87
N MET A 231 4.29 -3.70 17.81
CA MET A 231 4.09 -3.18 16.47
C MET A 231 2.64 -3.23 16.04
N GLY A 232 1.88 -4.27 16.44
CA GLY A 232 0.45 -4.33 16.15
C GLY A 232 -0.34 -3.21 16.81
N LEU A 233 -0.06 -2.89 18.08
CA LEU A 233 -0.69 -1.77 18.78
C LEU A 233 -0.40 -0.42 18.11
N VAL A 234 0.83 -0.24 17.63
CA VAL A 234 1.23 0.97 16.90
C VAL A 234 0.67 0.97 15.49
N ALA A 235 0.53 -0.17 14.83
CA ALA A 235 0.09 -0.27 13.44
C ALA A 235 -1.42 -0.08 13.27
N ILE A 236 -2.25 -0.37 14.29
CA ILE A 236 -3.71 -0.18 14.23
C ILE A 236 -4.11 1.26 13.87
N PRO A 237 -3.53 2.31 14.51
CA PRO A 237 -3.85 3.69 14.15
C PRO A 237 -3.05 4.22 12.97
N VAL A 238 -2.01 3.51 12.54
CA VAL A 238 -1.23 3.88 11.36
C VAL A 238 -2.03 3.54 10.10
N TYR A 239 -1.97 4.44 9.13
CA TYR A 239 -2.30 4.14 7.75
C TYR A 239 -1.04 4.29 6.91
N VAL A 240 -0.76 3.28 6.09
CA VAL A 240 0.38 3.28 5.19
C VAL A 240 -0.08 2.81 3.81
N THR A 241 0.42 3.45 2.76
CA THR A 241 0.09 3.03 1.39
C THR A 241 0.79 1.72 1.01
N PRO A 242 0.27 0.96 0.03
CA PRO A 242 0.88 -0.31 -0.37
C PRO A 242 2.35 -0.18 -0.79
N THR A 243 2.74 0.94 -1.38
CA THR A 243 4.13 1.25 -1.76
C THR A 243 5.04 1.47 -0.56
N GLU A 244 4.60 2.29 0.39
CA GLU A 244 5.37 2.61 1.60
C GLU A 244 5.52 1.37 2.48
N VAL A 245 4.45 0.60 2.66
CA VAL A 245 4.45 -0.63 3.46
C VAL A 245 5.53 -1.60 3.00
N MET A 246 5.66 -1.80 1.69
CA MET A 246 6.60 -2.76 1.15
C MET A 246 8.05 -2.27 1.25
N MET A 247 8.27 -0.95 1.12
CA MET A 247 9.57 -0.33 1.38
C MET A 247 9.98 -0.45 2.85
N HIS A 248 9.06 -0.14 3.77
CA HIS A 248 9.27 -0.29 5.21
C HIS A 248 9.54 -1.74 5.60
N PHE A 249 8.79 -2.68 5.05
CA PHE A 249 9.03 -4.10 5.27
C PHE A 249 10.43 -4.52 4.82
N GLY A 250 10.88 -4.06 3.65
CA GLY A 250 12.25 -4.29 3.18
C GLY A 250 13.31 -3.79 4.16
N HIS A 251 13.19 -2.55 4.63
CA HIS A 251 14.15 -1.98 5.58
C HIS A 251 14.12 -2.71 6.92
N ILE A 252 12.94 -3.06 7.46
CA ILE A 252 12.81 -3.84 8.70
C ILE A 252 13.51 -5.20 8.57
N VAL A 253 13.35 -5.87 7.42
CA VAL A 253 13.99 -7.17 7.16
C VAL A 253 15.51 -7.03 6.99
N GLN A 254 15.97 -6.01 6.26
CA GLN A 254 17.39 -5.74 6.02
C GLN A 254 18.13 -5.34 7.31
N ASP A 255 17.54 -4.46 8.10
CA ASP A 255 18.09 -3.95 9.36
C ASP A 255 18.03 -4.99 10.50
N GLY A 256 17.54 -6.20 10.22
CA GLY A 256 17.57 -7.30 11.18
C GLY A 256 16.47 -7.25 12.25
N TYR A 257 15.39 -6.50 12.05
CA TYR A 257 14.27 -6.42 13.00
C TYR A 257 13.36 -7.65 12.93
N SER A 258 12.44 -7.80 13.91
CA SER A 258 11.51 -8.94 13.97
C SER A 258 10.63 -8.97 12.72
N LEU A 259 10.58 -10.14 12.06
CA LEU A 259 9.72 -10.37 10.91
C LEU A 259 8.25 -10.35 11.33
N GLY A 260 7.95 -10.79 12.55
CA GLY A 260 6.61 -10.66 13.13
C GLY A 260 6.16 -9.20 13.31
N ALA A 261 7.06 -8.30 13.71
CA ALA A 261 6.77 -6.86 13.73
C ALA A 261 6.50 -6.33 12.31
N ALA A 262 7.31 -6.76 11.34
CA ALA A 262 7.13 -6.42 9.93
C ALA A 262 5.75 -6.88 9.40
N PHE A 263 5.35 -8.13 9.68
CA PHE A 263 4.03 -8.66 9.34
C PHE A 263 2.88 -7.93 10.04
N ALA A 264 3.04 -7.60 11.33
CA ALA A 264 2.07 -6.83 12.07
C ALA A 264 1.89 -5.44 11.45
N LEU A 265 2.96 -4.74 11.08
CA LEU A 265 2.91 -3.46 10.38
C LEU A 265 2.15 -3.59 9.05
N ILE A 266 2.43 -4.60 8.24
CA ILE A 266 1.75 -4.74 6.96
C ILE A 266 0.26 -5.04 7.16
N LEU A 267 -0.07 -6.06 7.96
CA LEU A 267 -1.44 -6.55 8.04
C LEU A 267 -2.36 -5.59 8.80
N LEU A 268 -1.84 -4.89 9.80
CA LEU A 268 -2.59 -3.86 10.53
C LEU A 268 -2.45 -2.50 9.84
N GLY A 269 -1.25 -2.02 9.53
CA GLY A 269 -1.05 -0.68 8.96
C GLY A 269 -1.53 -0.53 7.51
N ALA A 270 -1.36 -1.54 6.65
CA ALA A 270 -1.94 -1.55 5.30
C ALA A 270 -3.31 -2.23 5.26
N GLY A 271 -3.52 -3.32 5.99
CA GLY A 271 -4.75 -4.12 5.90
C GLY A 271 -5.91 -3.63 6.78
N ALA A 272 -5.64 -3.00 7.92
CA ALA A 272 -6.66 -2.66 8.92
C ALA A 272 -6.37 -1.36 9.68
N ASN A 273 -6.86 -0.24 9.15
CA ASN A 273 -6.74 1.07 9.80
C ASN A 273 -8.00 1.46 10.62
N VAL A 274 -7.91 2.59 11.33
CA VAL A 274 -9.02 3.14 12.13
C VAL A 274 -10.29 3.40 11.32
N GLY A 275 -10.16 3.76 10.04
CA GLY A 275 -11.29 3.93 9.11
C GLY A 275 -12.03 2.61 8.86
N VAL A 276 -11.30 1.51 8.62
CA VAL A 276 -11.88 0.16 8.49
C VAL A 276 -12.54 -0.27 9.80
N ALA A 277 -11.88 -0.02 10.93
CA ALA A 277 -12.45 -0.31 12.25
C ALA A 277 -13.74 0.46 12.52
N ASN A 278 -13.80 1.75 12.16
CA ASN A 278 -15.01 2.56 12.32
C ASN A 278 -16.13 2.15 11.36
N TRP A 279 -15.79 1.78 10.12
CA TRP A 279 -16.75 1.19 9.20
C TRP A 279 -17.36 -0.08 9.79
N LEU A 280 -16.53 -1.01 10.27
CA LEU A 280 -16.99 -2.26 10.86
C LEU A 280 -17.85 -2.04 12.11
N ARG A 281 -17.45 -1.10 12.98
CA ARG A 281 -18.21 -0.70 14.17
C ARG A 281 -19.58 -0.14 13.83
N ARG A 282 -19.66 0.76 12.84
CA ARG A 282 -20.92 1.40 12.43
C ARG A 282 -21.86 0.40 11.77
N ASP A 283 -21.34 -0.49 10.95
CA ASP A 283 -22.14 -1.34 10.07
C ASP A 283 -22.52 -2.69 10.70
N TYR A 284 -21.70 -3.23 11.61
CA TYR A 284 -21.89 -4.55 12.26
C TYR A 284 -21.93 -4.48 13.80
N GLY A 285 -21.44 -3.39 14.39
CA GLY A 285 -21.43 -3.17 15.83
C GLY A 285 -20.09 -3.50 16.50
N LEU A 286 -20.04 -3.35 17.84
CA LEU A 286 -18.79 -3.43 18.60
C LEU A 286 -18.31 -4.88 18.81
N LYS A 287 -19.22 -5.85 19.00
CA LYS A 287 -18.82 -7.25 19.22
C LYS A 287 -18.10 -7.84 17.99
N PRO A 288 -18.62 -7.68 16.74
CA PRO A 288 -17.91 -8.10 15.54
C PRO A 288 -16.56 -7.39 15.36
N LEU A 289 -16.46 -6.10 15.70
CA LEU A 289 -15.18 -5.39 15.66
C LEU A 289 -14.14 -6.03 16.60
N MET A 290 -14.52 -6.35 17.84
CA MET A 290 -13.60 -7.00 18.78
C MET A 290 -13.15 -8.38 18.27
N LEU A 291 -14.06 -9.14 17.66
CA LEU A 291 -13.71 -10.40 17.01
C LEU A 291 -12.71 -10.18 15.86
N PHE A 292 -12.96 -9.22 14.98
CA PHE A 292 -12.04 -8.88 13.89
C PHE A 292 -10.64 -8.52 14.39
N VAL A 293 -10.55 -7.59 15.34
CA VAL A 293 -9.27 -7.15 15.91
C VAL A 293 -8.54 -8.30 16.60
N SER A 294 -9.24 -9.12 17.38
CA SER A 294 -8.64 -10.28 18.06
C SER A 294 -8.16 -11.35 17.08
N LEU A 295 -8.92 -11.67 16.04
CA LEU A 295 -8.50 -12.61 15.00
C LEU A 295 -7.26 -12.09 14.25
N LEU A 296 -7.24 -10.80 13.93
CA LEU A 296 -6.15 -10.19 13.20
C LEU A 296 -4.87 -10.16 14.05
N ILE A 297 -4.92 -9.68 15.29
CA ILE A 297 -3.78 -9.72 16.23
C ILE A 297 -3.33 -11.16 16.50
N GLY A 298 -4.27 -12.09 16.71
CA GLY A 298 -3.95 -13.50 16.93
C GLY A 298 -3.21 -14.12 15.73
N SER A 299 -3.67 -13.82 14.51
CA SER A 299 -3.06 -14.31 13.29
C SER A 299 -1.67 -13.73 13.03
N THR A 300 -1.44 -12.44 13.29
CA THR A 300 -0.12 -11.82 13.13
C THR A 300 0.88 -12.35 14.14
N LEU A 301 0.44 -12.65 15.37
CA LEU A 301 1.28 -13.27 16.39
C LEU A 301 1.70 -14.69 15.99
N VAL A 302 0.76 -15.50 15.50
CA VAL A 302 1.05 -16.86 15.01
C VAL A 302 2.04 -16.82 13.84
N ILE A 303 1.82 -15.93 12.87
CA ILE A 303 2.73 -15.77 11.72
C ILE A 303 4.10 -15.28 12.20
N GLY A 304 4.15 -14.28 13.08
CA GLY A 304 5.40 -13.71 13.57
C GLY A 304 6.29 -14.74 14.27
N ILE A 305 5.72 -15.51 15.20
CA ILE A 305 6.46 -16.58 15.90
C ILE A 305 6.95 -17.65 14.93
N THR A 306 6.13 -18.00 13.93
CA THR A 306 6.50 -19.03 12.95
C THR A 306 7.58 -18.53 11.99
N ALA A 307 7.45 -17.29 11.52
CA ALA A 307 8.34 -16.68 10.54
C ALA A 307 9.73 -16.39 11.13
N ASP A 308 9.80 -15.83 12.34
CA ASP A 308 11.06 -15.52 13.03
C ASP A 308 11.89 -16.79 13.29
N ARG A 309 11.27 -17.96 13.46
CA ARG A 309 11.97 -19.22 13.71
C ARG A 309 12.40 -19.97 12.44
N THR A 310 11.77 -19.72 11.31
CA THR A 310 11.93 -20.56 10.09
C THR A 310 12.74 -19.91 8.98
N LEU A 311 12.71 -18.58 8.85
CA LEU A 311 13.19 -17.90 7.64
C LEU A 311 14.58 -17.27 7.76
N ILE A 312 15.00 -16.83 8.96
CA ILE A 312 16.24 -16.08 9.12
C ILE A 312 17.05 -16.63 10.31
N HIS A 313 18.32 -16.93 10.06
CA HIS A 313 19.29 -17.30 11.09
C HIS A 313 20.32 -16.18 11.20
N GLY A 314 20.27 -15.39 12.27
CA GLY A 314 21.23 -14.30 12.50
C GLY A 314 20.73 -13.28 13.53
N ASN A 315 21.63 -12.89 14.44
CA ASN A 315 21.38 -11.91 15.49
C ASN A 315 21.31 -10.51 14.86
N ALA A 316 20.33 -9.71 15.25
CA ALA A 316 20.31 -8.29 14.96
C ALA A 316 21.52 -7.64 15.66
N THR A 317 22.45 -7.04 14.93
CA THR A 317 23.49 -6.22 15.54
C THR A 317 22.83 -4.96 16.07
N THR A 318 22.75 -4.84 17.40
CA THR A 318 22.03 -3.80 18.17
C THR A 318 22.62 -2.39 18.04
N THR A 319 23.40 -2.11 17.00
CA THR A 319 24.12 -0.84 16.79
C THR A 319 23.58 0.01 15.64
N ASP A 320 22.63 -0.48 14.84
CA ASP A 320 22.09 0.28 13.72
C ASP A 320 20.76 0.95 14.07
N HIS A 321 20.75 2.28 14.03
CA HIS A 321 19.54 3.08 14.14
C HIS A 321 18.71 2.92 12.85
N THR A 322 17.64 2.14 12.89
CA THR A 322 16.75 2.07 11.73
C THR A 322 15.97 3.37 11.56
N HIS A 323 16.02 3.91 10.34
CA HIS A 323 15.13 4.99 9.91
C HIS A 323 13.79 4.44 9.37
N ALA A 324 13.58 3.12 9.37
CA ALA A 324 12.39 2.48 8.83
C ALA A 324 11.11 2.91 9.54
N PHE A 325 11.18 3.32 10.81
CA PHE A 325 10.00 3.71 11.57
C PHE A 325 9.78 5.23 11.66
N ASP A 326 10.75 6.02 11.18
CA ASP A 326 10.71 7.48 11.30
C ASP A 326 9.44 8.10 10.70
N PRO A 327 8.91 7.63 9.56
CA PRO A 327 7.69 8.18 8.98
C PRO A 327 6.45 8.07 9.87
N PHE A 328 6.44 7.14 10.84
CA PHE A 328 5.33 6.97 11.79
C PHE A 328 5.47 7.82 13.05
N THR A 329 6.64 8.44 13.25
CA THR A 329 6.98 9.20 14.45
C THR A 329 6.99 10.70 14.20
N ARG A 330 6.94 11.46 15.30
CA ARG A 330 7.18 12.90 15.34
C ARG A 330 8.56 13.23 14.74
N LEU A 331 8.66 14.37 14.07
CA LEU A 331 9.95 14.86 13.59
C LEU A 331 10.86 15.18 14.79
N ALA A 332 12.15 14.83 14.66
CA ALA A 332 13.13 15.05 15.71
C ALA A 332 13.34 16.55 16.00
N ASN A 333 13.38 17.39 14.95
CA ASN A 333 13.53 18.84 15.04
C ASN A 333 12.62 19.53 14.01
N VAL A 334 11.92 20.58 14.44
CA VAL A 334 11.23 21.52 13.55
C VAL A 334 11.72 22.91 13.92
N GLU A 335 12.34 23.63 12.97
CA GLU A 335 12.78 25.01 13.20
C GLU A 335 11.57 25.89 13.53
N SER A 336 11.45 26.32 14.78
CA SER A 336 10.28 27.01 15.34
C SER A 336 9.95 28.32 14.62
N ALA A 337 10.94 28.98 14.01
CA ALA A 337 10.78 30.21 13.26
C ALA A 337 10.14 30.03 11.86
N GLN A 338 10.05 28.79 11.33
CA GLN A 338 9.56 28.51 9.98
C GLN A 338 8.38 27.53 9.93
N ALA A 339 7.94 26.98 11.07
CA ALA A 339 6.87 26.00 11.13
C ALA A 339 5.50 26.69 10.89
N ASN A 340 5.00 26.64 9.65
CA ASN A 340 3.68 27.15 9.25
C ASN A 340 3.07 26.31 8.12
N LEU A 341 1.85 26.65 7.69
CA LEU A 341 1.16 25.93 6.61
C LEU A 341 1.96 25.96 5.29
N VAL A 342 2.63 27.08 5.00
CA VAL A 342 3.47 27.22 3.80
C VAL A 342 4.66 26.26 3.86
N TRP A 343 5.25 26.04 5.03
CA TRP A 343 6.31 25.07 5.25
C TRP A 343 5.84 23.64 5.00
N VAL A 344 4.64 23.27 5.48
CA VAL A 344 4.04 21.96 5.19
C VAL A 344 3.84 21.80 3.68
N ILE A 345 3.21 22.77 3.02
CA ILE A 345 2.98 22.73 1.57
C ILE A 345 4.30 22.60 0.80
N LYS A 346 5.34 23.36 1.20
CA LYS A 346 6.65 23.32 0.56
C LYS A 346 7.35 21.98 0.76
N LYS A 347 7.22 21.35 1.94
CA LYS A 347 7.78 20.02 2.24
C LYS A 347 7.08 18.93 1.44
N VAL A 348 5.75 18.93 1.45
CA VAL A 348 4.94 17.95 0.70
C VAL A 348 5.16 18.12 -0.80
N SER A 349 5.14 19.35 -1.33
CA SER A 349 5.37 19.62 -2.75
C SER A 349 6.77 19.22 -3.24
N LYS A 350 7.76 19.10 -2.37
CA LYS A 350 9.11 18.60 -2.72
C LYS A 350 9.18 17.08 -2.75
N THR A 351 8.28 16.40 -2.05
CA THR A 351 8.29 14.96 -1.85
C THR A 351 7.26 14.26 -2.77
N ILE A 352 6.25 15.00 -3.21
CA ILE A 352 5.17 14.49 -4.06
C ILE A 352 5.71 13.89 -5.35
N ARG A 353 5.26 12.67 -5.64
CA ARG A 353 5.53 12.01 -6.92
C ARG A 353 4.55 12.48 -7.98
N THR A 354 4.90 12.26 -9.25
CA THR A 354 4.02 12.64 -10.38
C THR A 354 2.67 11.95 -10.32
N ASP A 355 2.63 10.65 -10.00
CA ASP A 355 1.40 9.89 -9.86
C ASP A 355 0.51 10.37 -8.70
N GLU A 356 1.12 10.74 -7.58
CA GLU A 356 0.43 11.33 -6.43
C GLU A 356 -0.17 12.71 -6.77
N ALA A 357 0.56 13.54 -7.53
CA ALA A 357 0.09 14.86 -7.95
C ALA A 357 -1.14 14.76 -8.87
N TYR A 358 -1.11 13.89 -9.88
CA TYR A 358 -2.27 13.64 -10.74
C TYR A 358 -3.43 13.03 -9.96
N GLY A 359 -3.14 12.07 -9.07
CA GLY A 359 -4.13 11.45 -8.19
C GLY A 359 -4.83 12.47 -7.30
N LEU A 360 -4.08 13.39 -6.69
CA LEU A 360 -4.61 14.47 -5.85
C LEU A 360 -5.49 15.43 -6.65
N GLY A 361 -5.02 15.86 -7.83
CA GLY A 361 -5.81 16.73 -8.71
C GLY A 361 -7.15 16.11 -9.10
N LEU A 362 -7.13 14.83 -9.49
CA LEU A 362 -8.35 14.09 -9.86
C LEU A 362 -9.26 13.86 -8.65
N LEU A 363 -8.70 13.54 -7.47
CA LEU A 363 -9.47 13.38 -6.24
C LEU A 363 -10.23 14.66 -5.89
N LEU A 364 -9.59 15.83 -5.99
CA LEU A 364 -10.23 17.12 -5.73
C LEU A 364 -11.37 17.41 -6.71
N ILE A 365 -11.20 17.08 -7.99
CA ILE A 365 -12.26 17.21 -9.01
C ILE A 365 -13.46 16.33 -8.65
N ILE A 366 -13.23 15.07 -8.25
CA ILE A 366 -14.31 14.14 -7.90
C ILE A 366 -15.02 14.58 -6.61
N ILE A 367 -14.28 15.05 -5.59
CA ILE A 367 -14.87 15.61 -4.36
C ILE A 367 -15.75 16.81 -4.69
N PHE A 368 -15.26 17.73 -5.53
CA PHE A 368 -16.02 18.91 -5.95
C PHE A 368 -17.30 18.52 -6.70
N ALA A 369 -17.21 17.58 -7.65
CA ALA A 369 -18.36 17.03 -8.35
C ALA A 369 -19.35 16.35 -7.37
N GLY A 370 -18.86 15.57 -6.41
CA GLY A 370 -19.67 14.91 -5.39
C GLY A 370 -20.40 15.89 -4.47
N LEU A 371 -19.75 17.01 -4.10
CA LEU A 371 -20.39 18.08 -3.34
C LEU A 371 -21.51 18.76 -4.14
N ILE A 372 -21.28 19.05 -5.42
CA ILE A 372 -22.31 19.61 -6.31
C ILE A 372 -23.51 18.65 -6.42
N LEU A 373 -23.26 17.36 -6.66
CA LEU A 373 -24.32 16.35 -6.75
C LEU A 373 -25.09 16.21 -5.44
N LYS A 374 -24.40 16.26 -4.30
CA LYS A 374 -25.02 16.21 -2.96
C LYS A 374 -25.90 17.43 -2.70
N ILE A 375 -25.46 18.63 -3.06
CA ILE A 375 -26.25 19.88 -2.93
C ILE A 375 -27.46 19.86 -3.88
N SER A 376 -27.29 19.31 -5.09
CA SER A 376 -28.35 19.21 -6.09
C SER A 376 -29.43 18.18 -5.75
N GLY A 377 -29.19 17.31 -4.75
CA GLY A 377 -30.14 16.34 -4.22
C GLY A 377 -30.61 15.32 -5.26
N LYS A 378 -31.90 14.98 -5.22
CA LYS A 378 -32.53 14.00 -6.13
C LYS A 378 -32.78 14.53 -7.55
N ARG A 379 -32.55 15.82 -7.84
CA ARG A 379 -32.79 16.37 -9.20
C ARG A 379 -31.82 15.79 -10.24
N LEU A 380 -30.65 15.36 -9.81
CA LEU A 380 -29.59 14.80 -10.65
C LEU A 380 -29.25 13.35 -10.27
N SER A 381 -30.10 12.65 -9.51
CA SER A 381 -29.83 11.25 -9.12
C SER A 381 -30.09 10.30 -10.29
N VAL A 382 -29.09 9.50 -10.62
CA VAL A 382 -29.17 8.40 -11.60
C VAL A 382 -29.71 7.09 -11.00
N GLU A 383 -30.23 7.13 -9.76
CA GLU A 383 -30.84 5.98 -9.09
C GLU A 383 -32.03 5.40 -9.89
N HIS A 384 -32.80 6.25 -10.57
CA HIS A 384 -33.89 5.82 -11.47
C HIS A 384 -33.42 4.96 -12.65
N LEU A 385 -32.14 5.01 -13.02
CA LEU A 385 -31.57 4.16 -14.08
C LEU A 385 -31.27 2.73 -13.60
N LEU A 386 -31.36 2.48 -12.29
CA LEU A 386 -31.05 1.21 -11.63
C LEU A 386 -32.30 0.42 -11.19
N GLU A 387 -33.47 1.05 -11.29
CA GLU A 387 -34.77 0.44 -10.99
C GLU A 387 -35.30 -0.36 -12.19
N ASP A 388 -36.08 -1.40 -11.89
CA ASP A 388 -36.67 -2.31 -12.86
C ASP A 388 -37.65 -1.50 -13.73
N GLN A 389 -37.37 -1.36 -15.03
CA GLN A 389 -38.44 -1.09 -15.99
C GLN A 389 -39.27 -2.37 -16.10
N GLN A 390 -40.14 -2.60 -15.11
CA GLN A 390 -41.26 -3.50 -15.28
C GLN A 390 -42.16 -2.93 -16.38
N ASP A 391 -42.58 -3.83 -17.26
CA ASP A 391 -43.49 -3.64 -18.39
C ASP A 391 -42.89 -3.05 -19.68
N GLU A 392 -42.56 -3.94 -20.64
CA GLU A 392 -42.86 -3.83 -22.11
C GLU A 392 -41.90 -4.63 -23.02
N SER A 393 -40.82 -5.24 -22.53
CA SER A 393 -39.76 -5.78 -23.43
C SER A 393 -39.37 -7.25 -23.24
N GLU A 394 -40.23 -8.10 -22.67
CA GLU A 394 -40.04 -9.56 -22.72
C GLU A 394 -40.52 -10.20 -24.04
N GLU A 395 -41.41 -9.55 -24.81
CA GLU A 395 -41.86 -10.06 -26.12
C GLU A 395 -40.93 -9.74 -27.31
N SER A 396 -39.97 -8.83 -27.16
CA SER A 396 -39.05 -8.44 -28.26
C SER A 396 -37.71 -9.18 -28.28
N ASN A 397 -37.48 -10.10 -27.33
CA ASN A 397 -36.17 -10.66 -27.02
C ASN A 397 -35.71 -11.82 -27.93
N GLU A 398 -36.53 -12.30 -28.86
CA GLU A 398 -36.12 -13.33 -29.83
C GLU A 398 -35.57 -12.77 -31.16
N LEU A 399 -35.70 -11.46 -31.45
CA LEU A 399 -35.49 -10.94 -32.81
C LEU A 399 -34.31 -9.99 -33.03
N THR A 400 -33.56 -9.56 -32.02
CA THR A 400 -32.49 -8.56 -32.21
C THR A 400 -31.27 -8.73 -31.30
N ASN A 401 -30.68 -9.93 -31.24
CA ASN A 401 -29.24 -10.00 -30.94
C ASN A 401 -28.49 -9.89 -32.27
N PRO A 402 -27.96 -8.70 -32.65
CA PRO A 402 -27.12 -8.63 -33.83
C PRO A 402 -25.96 -9.60 -33.65
N LYS A 403 -25.60 -10.32 -34.71
CA LYS A 403 -24.48 -11.29 -34.76
C LYS A 403 -23.14 -10.75 -34.21
N TRP A 404 -23.06 -9.44 -33.99
CA TRP A 404 -21.91 -8.65 -33.58
C TRP A 404 -21.95 -8.19 -32.11
N ASP A 405 -23.03 -8.46 -31.35
CA ASP A 405 -23.14 -8.10 -29.91
C ASP A 405 -23.52 -9.31 -29.03
N PRO A 406 -22.67 -10.34 -28.93
CA PRO A 406 -22.92 -11.45 -28.02
C PRO A 406 -22.77 -10.99 -26.57
N ALA A 407 -23.81 -11.22 -25.75
CA ALA A 407 -23.75 -10.96 -24.32
C ALA A 407 -22.67 -11.85 -23.65
N LEU A 408 -21.57 -11.23 -23.19
CA LEU A 408 -20.52 -11.95 -22.47
C LEU A 408 -21.05 -12.50 -21.13
N THR A 409 -20.72 -13.75 -20.86
CA THR A 409 -21.01 -14.37 -19.55
C THR A 409 -20.19 -13.70 -18.44
N PRO A 410 -20.65 -13.71 -17.18
CA PRO A 410 -19.88 -13.18 -16.05
C PRO A 410 -18.47 -13.78 -15.94
N ALA A 411 -18.31 -15.06 -16.26
CA ALA A 411 -17.01 -15.73 -16.26
C ALA A 411 -16.07 -15.16 -17.34
N GLN A 412 -16.56 -14.92 -18.56
CA GLN A 412 -15.76 -14.30 -19.62
C GLN A 412 -15.31 -12.88 -19.27
N LEU A 413 -16.19 -12.09 -18.62
CA LEU A 413 -15.83 -10.75 -18.15
C LEU A 413 -14.75 -10.78 -17.07
N VAL A 414 -14.85 -11.70 -16.10
CA VAL A 414 -13.82 -11.87 -15.06
C VAL A 414 -12.50 -12.28 -15.67
N VAL A 415 -12.49 -13.27 -16.57
CA VAL A 415 -11.27 -13.74 -17.23
C VAL A 415 -10.65 -12.64 -18.08
N ALA A 416 -11.44 -11.92 -18.89
CA ALA A 416 -10.95 -10.82 -19.69
C ALA A 416 -10.39 -9.67 -18.83
N GLY A 417 -11.09 -9.30 -17.75
CA GLY A 417 -10.64 -8.29 -16.80
C GLY A 417 -9.35 -8.70 -16.09
N ALA A 418 -9.27 -9.94 -15.59
CA ALA A 418 -8.07 -10.47 -14.95
C ALA A 418 -6.88 -10.51 -15.92
N CYS A 419 -7.08 -11.00 -17.15
CA CYS A 419 -6.04 -10.98 -18.19
C CYS A 419 -5.57 -9.56 -18.51
N CYS A 420 -6.47 -8.59 -18.59
CA CYS A 420 -6.13 -7.19 -18.81
C CYS A 420 -5.27 -6.63 -17.68
N VAL A 421 -5.68 -6.81 -16.42
CA VAL A 421 -4.93 -6.37 -15.25
C VAL A 421 -3.56 -7.04 -15.18
N ILE A 422 -3.50 -8.36 -15.40
CA ILE A 422 -2.23 -9.11 -15.39
C ILE A 422 -1.32 -8.61 -16.51
N SER A 423 -1.85 -8.36 -17.71
CA SER A 423 -1.07 -7.82 -18.83
C SER A 423 -0.53 -6.43 -18.51
N LEU A 424 -1.35 -5.54 -17.95
CA LEU A 424 -0.91 -4.22 -17.50
C LEU A 424 0.12 -4.30 -16.37
N ALA A 425 -0.04 -5.24 -15.44
CA ALA A 425 0.92 -5.48 -14.37
C ALA A 425 2.26 -5.99 -14.92
N ILE A 426 2.24 -6.90 -15.91
CA ILE A 426 3.45 -7.37 -16.60
C ILE A 426 4.12 -6.21 -17.33
N VAL A 427 3.38 -5.40 -18.09
CA VAL A 427 3.93 -4.20 -18.75
C VAL A 427 4.54 -3.25 -17.72
N GLY A 428 3.83 -2.97 -16.63
CA GLY A 428 4.31 -2.14 -15.52
C GLY A 428 5.57 -2.70 -14.88
N LEU A 429 5.67 -4.02 -14.73
CA LEU A 429 6.84 -4.71 -14.21
C LEU A 429 8.06 -4.49 -15.13
N TYR A 430 7.90 -4.64 -16.45
CA TYR A 430 9.00 -4.43 -17.42
C TYR A 430 9.38 -2.95 -17.56
N LEU A 431 8.45 -2.02 -17.38
CA LEU A 431 8.72 -0.59 -17.34
C LEU A 431 9.47 -0.18 -16.06
N PHE A 432 9.08 -0.75 -14.92
CA PHE A 432 9.70 -0.42 -13.63
C PHE A 432 11.09 -1.06 -13.46
N TYR A 433 11.27 -2.26 -14.02
CA TYR A 433 12.54 -3.01 -14.08
C TYR A 433 13.06 -3.04 -15.52
N PRO A 434 13.69 -1.96 -16.01
CA PRO A 434 14.21 -1.91 -17.37
C PRO A 434 15.43 -2.83 -17.53
N SER A 435 15.97 -2.98 -18.75
CA SER A 435 17.08 -3.91 -19.00
C SER A 435 18.34 -3.48 -18.23
N SER A 436 19.23 -4.45 -17.96
CA SER A 436 20.50 -4.17 -17.30
C SER A 436 21.30 -3.10 -18.06
N ASP A 437 21.30 -3.14 -19.39
CA ASP A 437 22.00 -2.16 -20.22
C ASP A 437 21.47 -0.74 -20.01
N SER A 438 20.15 -0.54 -20.05
CA SER A 438 19.56 0.78 -19.79
C SER A 438 19.83 1.26 -18.36
N LEU A 439 19.81 0.36 -17.37
CA LEU A 439 20.15 0.72 -15.98
C LEU A 439 21.60 1.18 -15.87
N PHE A 440 22.54 0.52 -16.56
CA PHE A 440 23.93 0.96 -16.58
C PHE A 440 24.12 2.30 -17.30
N ASP A 441 23.34 2.60 -18.32
CA ASP A 441 23.40 3.89 -19.01
C ASP A 441 22.89 5.04 -18.11
N ASP A 442 21.78 4.81 -17.40
CA ASP A 442 21.26 5.76 -16.40
C ASP A 442 22.28 5.96 -15.25
N MET A 443 22.83 4.87 -14.71
CA MET A 443 23.82 4.94 -13.63
C MET A 443 25.11 5.63 -14.06
N ASN A 444 25.54 5.50 -15.33
CA ASN A 444 26.72 6.23 -15.82
C ASN A 444 26.50 7.75 -15.74
N THR A 445 25.28 8.21 -16.03
CA THR A 445 24.90 9.62 -15.93
C THR A 445 24.81 10.07 -14.47
N ILE A 446 24.16 9.30 -13.61
CA ILE A 446 24.07 9.58 -12.17
C ILE A 446 25.46 9.65 -11.54
N ARG A 447 26.34 8.71 -11.89
CA ARG A 447 27.74 8.68 -11.44
C ARG A 447 28.43 10.00 -11.71
N THR A 448 28.32 10.57 -12.91
CA THR A 448 28.97 11.86 -13.19
C THR A 448 28.49 13.00 -12.30
N TYR A 449 27.19 13.01 -11.95
CA TYR A 449 26.64 14.00 -11.02
C TYR A 449 27.11 13.79 -9.58
N VAL A 450 27.26 12.54 -9.12
CA VAL A 450 27.81 12.26 -7.78
C VAL A 450 29.25 12.76 -7.66
N TYR A 451 30.06 12.56 -8.70
CA TYR A 451 31.45 13.05 -8.71
C TYR A 451 31.51 14.57 -8.61
N ASP A 452 30.67 15.25 -9.37
CA ASP A 452 30.58 16.71 -9.36
C ASP A 452 30.09 17.24 -8.01
N SER A 453 29.02 16.66 -7.45
CA SER A 453 28.45 17.10 -6.17
C SER A 453 29.39 16.86 -4.99
N VAL A 454 30.12 15.74 -4.96
CA VAL A 454 31.14 15.46 -3.94
C VAL A 454 32.30 16.44 -4.05
N LYS A 455 32.67 16.84 -5.28
CA LYS A 455 33.73 17.84 -5.52
C LYS A 455 33.30 19.24 -5.08
N GLN A 456 32.03 19.58 -5.28
CA GLN A 456 31.41 20.84 -4.85
C GLN A 456 31.04 20.87 -3.36
N GLU A 457 31.23 19.75 -2.64
CA GLU A 457 30.92 19.62 -1.22
C GLU A 457 29.43 19.85 -0.89
N ASP A 458 28.55 19.63 -1.88
CA ASP A 458 27.10 19.70 -1.72
C ASP A 458 26.56 18.38 -1.17
N VAL A 459 26.37 18.34 0.15
CA VAL A 459 25.81 17.18 0.86
C VAL A 459 24.41 16.84 0.37
N THR A 460 23.57 17.84 0.10
CA THR A 460 22.16 17.63 -0.21
C THR A 460 22.00 17.00 -1.58
N GLU A 461 22.69 17.57 -2.58
CA GLU A 461 22.68 17.02 -3.94
C GLU A 461 23.37 15.65 -3.97
N THR A 462 24.49 15.48 -3.26
CA THR A 462 25.18 14.19 -3.19
C THR A 462 24.28 13.09 -2.64
N LYS A 463 23.59 13.34 -1.51
CA LYS A 463 22.65 12.37 -0.94
C LYS A 463 21.54 12.02 -1.92
N ARG A 464 20.98 13.02 -2.60
CA ARG A 464 19.93 12.82 -3.60
C ARG A 464 20.41 11.92 -4.74
N ARG A 465 21.60 12.16 -5.28
CA ARG A 465 22.17 11.38 -6.40
C ARG A 465 22.61 9.98 -5.99
N LEU A 466 23.18 9.82 -4.79
CA LEU A 466 23.51 8.50 -4.26
C LEU A 466 22.25 7.65 -4.06
N ASN A 467 21.16 8.25 -3.58
CA ASN A 467 19.87 7.56 -3.46
C ASN A 467 19.32 7.12 -4.82
N GLN A 468 19.44 7.97 -5.86
CA GLN A 468 19.11 7.59 -7.23
C GLN A 468 19.97 6.40 -7.68
N TRP A 469 21.29 6.47 -7.51
CA TRP A 469 22.18 5.38 -7.91
C TRP A 469 21.83 4.06 -7.21
N ARG A 470 21.62 4.07 -5.89
CA ARG A 470 21.18 2.87 -5.15
C ARG A 470 19.87 2.30 -5.69
N THR A 471 18.90 3.16 -5.98
CA THR A 471 17.61 2.73 -6.53
C THR A 471 17.79 2.01 -7.87
N HIS A 472 18.67 2.51 -8.76
CA HIS A 472 18.96 1.85 -10.03
C HIS A 472 19.80 0.56 -9.86
N ALA A 473 20.81 0.58 -9.00
CA ALA A 473 21.67 -0.57 -8.72
C ALA A 473 20.87 -1.73 -8.09
N GLY A 474 19.99 -1.44 -7.13
CA GLY A 474 19.14 -2.44 -6.48
C GLY A 474 18.17 -3.14 -7.44
N LYS A 475 17.81 -2.49 -8.56
CA LYS A 475 16.95 -3.09 -9.60
C LYS A 475 17.68 -4.10 -10.49
N LEU A 476 19.02 -4.09 -10.56
CA LEU A 476 19.78 -4.92 -11.50
C LEU A 476 19.48 -6.41 -11.37
N SER A 477 19.59 -6.95 -10.15
CA SER A 477 19.36 -8.36 -9.87
C SER A 477 17.93 -8.76 -10.27
N THR A 478 16.93 -7.98 -9.85
CA THR A 478 15.53 -8.24 -10.17
C THR A 478 15.23 -8.10 -11.67
N SER A 479 15.81 -7.11 -12.35
CA SER A 479 15.69 -6.92 -13.80
C SER A 479 16.19 -8.12 -14.60
N VAL A 480 17.28 -8.75 -14.17
CA VAL A 480 17.80 -9.98 -14.80
C VAL A 480 16.95 -11.18 -14.45
N LEU A 481 16.50 -11.31 -13.19
CA LEU A 481 15.62 -12.38 -12.74
C LEU A 481 14.33 -12.45 -13.56
N ILE A 482 13.69 -11.31 -13.79
CA ILE A 482 12.43 -11.22 -14.56
C ILE A 482 12.62 -11.67 -16.02
N ARG A 483 13.79 -11.39 -16.62
CA ARG A 483 14.05 -11.66 -18.05
C ARG A 483 14.62 -13.04 -18.32
N THR A 484 15.44 -13.56 -17.42
CA THR A 484 16.22 -14.79 -17.63
C THR A 484 15.80 -15.93 -16.68
N GLY A 485 14.95 -15.65 -15.70
CA GLY A 485 14.45 -16.61 -14.71
C GLY A 485 15.42 -16.95 -13.58
N SER A 486 16.69 -16.55 -13.66
CA SER A 486 17.68 -16.80 -12.60
C SER A 486 18.77 -15.73 -12.55
N VAL A 487 19.41 -15.57 -11.39
CA VAL A 487 20.55 -14.66 -11.20
C VAL A 487 21.66 -15.42 -10.49
N SER A 488 22.86 -15.40 -11.06
CA SER A 488 24.05 -16.03 -10.45
C SER A 488 24.39 -15.37 -9.11
N ALA A 489 25.00 -16.13 -8.19
CA ALA A 489 25.43 -15.61 -6.90
C ALA A 489 26.41 -14.43 -7.06
N LYS A 490 27.37 -14.54 -8.00
CA LYS A 490 28.33 -13.48 -8.34
C LYS A 490 27.67 -12.15 -8.74
N ARG A 491 26.59 -12.21 -9.53
CA ARG A 491 25.84 -11.00 -9.94
C ARG A 491 25.12 -10.36 -8.77
N ARG A 492 24.61 -11.15 -7.81
CA ARG A 492 24.01 -10.61 -6.58
C ARG A 492 25.06 -9.96 -5.69
N GLU A 493 26.17 -10.66 -5.47
CA GLU A 493 27.28 -10.19 -4.65
C GLU A 493 27.88 -8.88 -5.17
N CYS A 494 28.07 -8.73 -6.49
CA CYS A 494 28.59 -7.47 -7.02
C CYS A 494 27.61 -6.30 -6.85
N VAL A 495 26.29 -6.55 -6.90
CA VAL A 495 25.28 -5.52 -6.64
C VAL A 495 25.34 -5.11 -5.16
N ASP A 496 25.45 -6.08 -4.25
CA ASP A 496 25.56 -5.82 -2.81
C ASP A 496 26.84 -5.01 -2.49
N GLU A 497 27.96 -5.32 -3.13
CA GLU A 497 29.20 -4.53 -3.01
C GLU A 497 29.02 -3.09 -3.50
N VAL A 498 28.35 -2.88 -4.64
CA VAL A 498 28.05 -1.53 -5.15
C VAL A 498 27.19 -0.78 -4.13
N LEU A 499 26.10 -1.37 -3.64
CA LEU A 499 25.21 -0.74 -2.67
C LEU A 499 25.95 -0.37 -1.37
N TYR A 500 26.77 -1.29 -0.85
CA TYR A 500 27.60 -1.05 0.33
C TYR A 500 28.60 0.10 0.14
N SER A 501 29.24 0.17 -1.04
CA SER A 501 30.18 1.25 -1.35
C SER A 501 29.49 2.63 -1.43
N LEU A 502 28.26 2.68 -1.95
CA LEU A 502 27.45 3.91 -2.03
C LEU A 502 26.94 4.36 -0.66
N ASP A 503 26.63 3.43 0.24
CA ASP A 503 26.27 3.73 1.63
C ASP A 503 27.46 4.29 2.40
N THR A 504 28.61 3.63 2.29
CA THR A 504 29.87 4.10 2.87
C THR A 504 30.20 5.51 2.40
N LEU A 505 30.05 5.80 1.11
CA LEU A 505 30.27 7.14 0.56
C LEU A 505 29.29 8.18 1.13
N GLU A 506 28.00 7.84 1.27
CA GLU A 506 27.02 8.74 1.89
C GLU A 506 27.40 9.07 3.33
N ASN A 507 27.78 8.07 4.13
CA ASN A 507 28.14 8.26 5.54
C ASN A 507 29.33 9.21 5.72
N HIS A 508 30.34 9.14 4.85
CA HIS A 508 31.48 10.05 4.88
C HIS A 508 31.08 11.48 4.49
N VAL A 509 30.25 11.65 3.46
CA VAL A 509 29.75 12.95 3.02
C VAL A 509 28.84 13.57 4.08
N ALA A 510 27.96 12.78 4.69
CA ALA A 510 27.07 13.20 5.77
C ALA A 510 27.84 13.64 7.02
N SER A 511 29.00 13.02 7.29
CA SER A 511 29.89 13.38 8.39
C SER A 511 30.82 14.56 8.09
N GLY A 512 30.70 15.20 6.92
CA GLY A 512 31.57 16.30 6.49
C GLY A 512 33.00 15.89 6.12
N LYS A 513 33.28 14.60 5.99
CA LYS A 513 34.62 14.06 5.69
C LYS A 513 34.89 14.02 4.18
N PHE A 514 34.89 15.18 3.53
CA PHE A 514 34.94 15.25 2.06
C PHE A 514 36.26 14.75 1.44
N GLN A 515 37.39 14.85 2.14
CA GLN A 515 38.66 14.33 1.62
C GLN A 515 38.65 12.80 1.55
N GLU A 516 38.14 12.15 2.60
CA GLU A 516 37.93 10.70 2.62
C GLU A 516 36.90 10.29 1.56
N ALA A 517 35.79 11.02 1.44
CA ALA A 517 34.79 10.79 0.39
C ALA A 517 35.36 10.89 -1.04
N LYS A 518 36.21 11.90 -1.31
CA LYS A 518 36.90 12.06 -2.60
C LYS A 518 37.82 10.87 -2.91
N SER A 519 38.49 10.31 -1.89
CA SER A 519 39.30 9.10 -2.06
C SER A 519 38.46 7.85 -2.33
N LEU A 520 37.29 7.74 -1.67
CA LEU A 520 36.34 6.63 -1.82
C LEU A 520 35.73 6.57 -3.23
N LEU A 521 35.61 7.70 -3.95
CA LEU A 521 35.10 7.71 -5.33
C LEU A 521 35.85 6.73 -6.24
N VAL A 522 37.18 6.61 -6.10
CA VAL A 522 37.99 5.67 -6.90
C VAL A 522 37.60 4.22 -6.62
N TYR A 523 37.35 3.90 -5.36
CA TYR A 523 36.89 2.57 -4.95
C TYR A 523 35.49 2.27 -5.48
N VAL A 524 34.55 3.21 -5.32
CA VAL A 524 33.16 3.08 -5.80
C VAL A 524 33.14 2.83 -7.32
N ASP A 525 33.94 3.55 -8.11
CA ASP A 525 33.99 3.34 -9.56
C ASP A 525 34.64 2.02 -9.97
N LYS A 526 35.64 1.55 -9.21
CA LYS A 526 36.22 0.21 -9.43
C LYS A 526 35.15 -0.88 -9.24
N VAL A 527 34.43 -0.85 -8.12
CA VAL A 527 33.36 -1.81 -7.79
C VAL A 527 32.25 -1.74 -8.84
N TYR A 528 31.83 -0.53 -9.21
CA TYR A 528 30.82 -0.32 -10.25
C TYR A 528 31.22 -0.91 -11.61
N ARG A 529 32.46 -0.68 -12.07
CA ARG A 529 32.95 -1.22 -13.35
C ARG A 529 33.03 -2.74 -13.33
N GLN A 530 33.48 -3.32 -12.21
CA GLN A 530 33.54 -4.77 -12.03
C GLN A 530 32.13 -5.36 -12.13
N CYS A 531 31.16 -4.80 -11.40
CA CYS A 531 29.79 -5.27 -11.48
C CYS A 531 29.19 -5.10 -12.88
N ARG A 532 29.47 -3.99 -13.59
CA ARG A 532 29.07 -3.83 -15.00
C ARG A 532 29.63 -4.93 -15.90
N SER A 533 30.88 -5.36 -15.68
CA SER A 533 31.49 -6.44 -16.46
C SER A 533 30.80 -7.80 -16.21
N GLU A 534 30.44 -8.10 -14.96
CA GLU A 534 29.72 -9.33 -14.60
C GLU A 534 28.31 -9.42 -15.21
N PHE A 535 27.66 -8.26 -15.43
CA PHE A 535 26.36 -8.20 -16.10
C PHE A 535 26.45 -8.17 -17.63
N LYS A 536 27.58 -7.73 -18.21
CA LYS A 536 27.86 -7.81 -19.65
C LYS A 536 28.30 -9.19 -20.10
N ASN A 537 29.01 -9.91 -19.25
CA ASN A 537 29.40 -11.29 -19.52
C ASN A 537 28.16 -12.18 -19.38
N ASN A 538 27.56 -12.54 -20.52
CA ASN A 538 26.56 -13.61 -20.57
C ASN A 538 27.24 -14.94 -20.16
N PRO A 539 26.64 -15.77 -19.28
CA PRO A 539 26.90 -17.20 -19.33
C PRO A 539 26.43 -17.78 -20.67
#